data_AF-A0A447U5X7-F1
#
_entry.id   AF-A0A447U5X7-F1
#
_cell.length_a   1.000
_cell.length_b   1.000
_cell.length_c   1.000
_cell.angle_alpha   90.00
_cell.angle_beta   90.00
_cell.angle_gamma   90.00
#
_symmetry.space_group_name_H-M   'P 1'
#
loop_
_entity.id
_entity.type
_entity.pdbx_description
1 polymer ?
#
loop_
_entity_poly.entity_id
_entity_poly.type
_entity_poly.pdbx_seq_one_letter_code
_entity_poly.pdbx_strand_id
1 'polypeptide(L)'
;MELIIHPLTLTLPSKNLSTVKGIVYYLCDGQGNGVVVYQHKYPIALHKKTKLSYFSANGRTLDEVTHDSIDINGNVDFFYFDNKYYALNINLLERAYGLEQVINNLAANATPHIIALNILDVSNHPNPADIFNDMHRNRNFMRRLATTANSPLLQNGTINIANIQTLIQNFPILGRNIIINQAGLIELSSKKQKLYFIRLLNNEASFTALNLEPFLAVGKDSAA
;
A
#
# COMPACT_ATOMS: atom_id res chain seq x y z
N MET A 1 4.09 -18.01 -25.52
CA MET A 1 5.08 -18.76 -24.74
C MET A 1 4.54 -18.82 -23.31
N GLU A 2 3.79 -19.87 -22.99
CA GLU A 2 3.30 -20.10 -21.63
C GLU A 2 4.46 -20.61 -20.77
N LEU A 3 4.86 -19.83 -19.77
CA LEU A 3 5.76 -20.30 -18.74
C LEU A 3 4.91 -21.07 -17.72
N ILE A 4 4.74 -22.37 -17.93
CA ILE A 4 4.13 -23.25 -16.94
C ILE A 4 5.16 -23.46 -15.82
N ILE A 5 5.04 -22.69 -14.75
CA ILE A 5 5.84 -22.90 -13.53
C ILE A 5 5.22 -24.08 -12.79
N HIS A 6 5.74 -25.28 -13.01
CA HIS A 6 5.47 -26.40 -12.11
C HIS A 6 6.01 -26.06 -10.70
N PRO A 7 5.32 -26.44 -9.62
CA PRO A 7 5.85 -26.27 -8.27
C PRO A 7 7.18 -27.00 -8.18
N LEU A 8 8.26 -26.24 -8.02
CA LEU A 8 9.62 -26.76 -7.98
C LEU A 8 10.01 -26.92 -6.52
N THR A 9 10.21 -28.15 -6.03
CA THR A 9 10.69 -28.35 -4.66
C THR A 9 12.21 -28.20 -4.65
N LEU A 10 12.73 -27.17 -3.97
CA LEU A 10 14.17 -26.99 -3.80
C LEU A 10 14.65 -27.75 -2.57
N THR A 11 15.45 -28.79 -2.77
CA THR A 11 16.05 -29.58 -1.69
C THR A 11 17.45 -29.06 -1.40
N LEU A 12 17.68 -28.51 -0.20
CA LEU A 12 18.99 -27.98 0.21
C LEU A 12 19.62 -28.92 1.26
N PRO A 13 20.62 -29.74 0.90
CA PRO A 13 21.32 -30.55 1.87
C PRO A 13 22.22 -29.63 2.71
N SER A 14 22.08 -29.67 4.04
CA SER A 14 22.95 -29.07 5.08
C SER A 14 22.61 -27.71 5.73
N LYS A 15 21.47 -27.07 5.43
CA LYS A 15 21.07 -25.84 6.17
C LYS A 15 19.71 -25.98 6.84
N ASN A 16 19.59 -25.44 8.05
CA ASN A 16 18.33 -25.40 8.77
C ASN A 16 17.33 -24.50 8.01
N LEU A 17 16.35 -25.13 7.37
CA LEU A 17 15.34 -24.44 6.55
C LEU A 17 14.30 -23.69 7.39
N SER A 18 14.24 -23.90 8.71
CA SER A 18 13.28 -23.22 9.59
C SER A 18 13.55 -21.74 9.80
N THR A 19 14.72 -21.25 9.40
CA THR A 19 15.06 -19.81 9.49
C THR A 19 14.84 -19.06 8.18
N VAL A 20 14.43 -19.75 7.11
CA VAL A 20 14.20 -19.13 5.80
C VAL A 20 12.91 -18.30 5.86
N LYS A 21 13.03 -16.98 5.66
CA LYS A 21 11.89 -16.04 5.65
C LYS A 21 11.34 -15.75 4.26
N GLY A 22 12.06 -16.14 3.21
CA GLY A 22 11.70 -15.88 1.83
C GLY A 22 12.75 -16.40 0.85
N ILE A 23 12.38 -16.34 -0.43
CA ILE A 23 13.21 -16.76 -1.56
C ILE A 23 13.34 -15.57 -2.50
N VAL A 24 14.55 -15.38 -3.02
CA VAL A 24 14.86 -14.39 -4.05
C VAL A 24 15.17 -15.13 -5.34
N TYR A 25 14.43 -14.84 -6.41
CA TYR A 25 14.74 -15.30 -7.76
C TYR A 25 15.40 -14.16 -8.52
N TYR A 26 16.49 -14.45 -9.22
CA TYR A 26 17.06 -13.54 -10.21
C TYR A 26 16.82 -14.15 -11.59
N LEU A 27 15.90 -13.56 -12.35
CA LEU A 27 15.55 -13.98 -13.69
C LEU A 27 16.30 -13.08 -14.67
N CYS A 28 17.15 -13.65 -15.52
CA CYS A 28 18.04 -12.91 -16.42
C CYS A 28 17.93 -13.45 -17.85
N ASP A 29 18.00 -12.57 -18.84
CA ASP A 29 17.99 -12.91 -20.27
C ASP A 29 19.36 -13.37 -20.82
N GLY A 30 20.37 -13.46 -19.96
CA GLY A 30 21.76 -13.78 -20.30
C GLY A 30 22.58 -12.60 -20.82
N GLN A 31 21.96 -11.42 -21.02
CA GLN A 31 22.59 -10.18 -21.48
C GLN A 31 22.72 -9.13 -20.37
N GLY A 32 22.45 -9.53 -19.13
CA GLY A 32 22.55 -8.67 -17.94
C GLY A 32 21.27 -7.92 -17.59
N ASN A 33 20.22 -8.02 -18.42
CA ASN A 33 18.89 -7.54 -18.03
C ASN A 33 18.21 -8.61 -17.18
N GLY A 34 17.74 -8.21 -16.02
CA GLY A 34 17.07 -9.16 -15.14
C GLY A 34 16.08 -8.53 -14.19
N VAL A 35 15.19 -9.38 -13.70
CA VAL A 35 14.19 -9.07 -12.69
C VAL A 35 14.59 -9.81 -11.42
N VAL A 36 14.68 -9.08 -10.31
CA VAL A 36 14.84 -9.68 -8.98
C VAL A 36 13.45 -9.81 -8.38
N VAL A 37 13.03 -11.03 -8.04
CA VAL A 37 11.70 -11.35 -7.54
C VAL A 37 11.84 -11.86 -6.11
N TYR A 38 11.09 -11.29 -5.18
CA TYR A 38 11.03 -11.77 -3.81
C TYR A 38 9.69 -12.44 -3.52
N GLN A 39 9.78 -13.56 -2.79
CA GLN A 39 8.65 -14.29 -2.28
C GLN A 39 8.84 -14.60 -0.80
N HIS A 40 7.88 -14.21 0.03
CA HIS A 40 7.85 -14.55 1.44
C HIS A 40 7.44 -16.01 1.64
N LYS A 41 8.07 -16.67 2.61
CA LYS A 41 7.72 -18.02 3.02
C LYS A 41 7.16 -18.01 4.43
N TYR A 42 5.90 -18.43 4.53
CA TYR A 42 5.27 -18.69 5.81
C TYR A 42 5.82 -20.00 6.39
N PRO A 43 5.88 -20.14 7.72
CA PRO A 43 6.34 -21.38 8.37
C PRO A 43 5.60 -22.65 7.92
N ILE A 44 4.34 -22.52 7.47
CA ILE A 44 3.54 -23.64 6.94
C ILE A 44 4.05 -24.17 5.59
N ALA A 45 4.80 -23.37 4.83
CA ALA A 45 5.41 -23.80 3.57
C ALA A 45 6.66 -24.67 3.79
N LEU A 46 7.12 -24.82 5.03
CA LEU A 46 8.20 -25.71 5.42
C LEU A 46 7.62 -27.06 5.84
N HIS A 47 7.97 -28.08 5.10
CA HIS A 47 7.74 -29.46 5.48
C HIS A 47 8.97 -29.97 6.21
N LYS A 48 8.84 -30.13 7.54
CA LYS A 48 9.90 -30.71 8.36
C LYS A 48 9.84 -32.21 8.31
N LYS A 49 11.01 -32.86 8.35
CA LYS A 49 11.10 -34.29 8.61
C LYS A 49 10.47 -34.60 9.96
N THR A 50 9.37 -35.36 9.96
CA THR A 50 8.76 -35.93 11.16
C THR A 50 8.58 -37.44 10.98
N LYS A 51 8.08 -38.15 12.00
CA LYS A 51 7.78 -39.59 11.90
C LYS A 51 6.69 -39.91 10.84
N LEU A 52 5.92 -38.91 10.44
CA LEU A 52 4.98 -38.98 9.32
C LEU A 52 5.68 -38.39 8.09
N SER A 53 6.53 -39.19 7.45
CA SER A 53 7.14 -38.82 6.17
C SER A 53 6.06 -38.60 5.12
N TYR A 54 6.21 -37.58 4.27
CA TYR A 54 5.36 -37.34 3.11
C TYR A 54 6.06 -37.82 1.84
N PHE A 55 5.27 -38.24 0.86
CA PHE A 55 5.75 -38.72 -0.43
C PHE A 55 5.65 -37.60 -1.47
N SER A 56 6.66 -37.47 -2.31
CA SER A 56 6.66 -36.54 -3.44
C SER A 56 6.64 -37.31 -4.76
N ALA A 57 5.91 -36.80 -5.75
CA ALA A 57 5.85 -37.40 -7.07
C ALA A 57 7.11 -37.07 -7.85
N ASN A 58 7.82 -38.10 -8.30
CA ASN A 58 9.02 -38.00 -9.13
C ASN A 58 8.73 -38.59 -10.52
N GLY A 59 7.94 -37.86 -11.30
CA GLY A 59 7.44 -38.33 -12.61
C GLY A 59 6.36 -39.42 -12.48
N ARG A 60 6.76 -40.69 -12.30
CA ARG A 60 5.83 -41.85 -12.25
C ARG A 60 5.79 -42.59 -10.92
N THR A 61 6.71 -42.30 -9.99
CA THR A 61 6.76 -42.92 -8.66
C THR A 61 6.53 -41.89 -7.56
N LEU A 62 6.08 -42.38 -6.40
CA LEU A 62 6.02 -41.61 -5.16
C LEU A 62 7.24 -42.00 -4.33
N ASP A 63 8.16 -41.07 -4.15
CA ASP A 63 9.38 -41.29 -3.39
C ASP A 63 9.24 -40.64 -2.01
N GLU A 64 9.72 -41.32 -0.96
CA GLU A 64 9.71 -40.77 0.40
C GLU A 64 10.66 -39.58 0.49
N VAL A 65 10.17 -38.44 0.98
CA VAL A 65 11.00 -37.27 1.22
C VAL A 65 11.67 -37.40 2.60
N THR A 66 12.96 -37.70 2.60
CA THR A 66 13.73 -38.00 3.82
C THR A 66 14.42 -36.79 4.47
N HIS A 67 14.13 -35.59 3.96
CA HIS A 67 14.78 -34.31 4.29
C HIS A 67 13.74 -33.20 4.44
N ASP A 68 14.12 -32.06 5.03
CA ASP A 68 13.26 -30.88 5.06
C ASP A 68 13.09 -30.29 3.65
N SER A 69 11.89 -29.84 3.29
CA SER A 69 11.62 -29.18 2.01
C SER A 69 10.75 -27.94 2.16
N ILE A 70 10.91 -26.98 1.25
CA ILE A 70 10.08 -25.77 1.18
C ILE A 70 9.32 -25.76 -0.15
N ASP A 71 8.01 -25.52 -0.08
CA ASP A 71 7.18 -25.37 -1.27
C ASP A 71 7.47 -24.05 -1.97
N ILE A 72 7.75 -24.10 -3.27
CA ILE A 72 7.85 -22.93 -4.14
C ILE A 72 6.58 -22.80 -4.98
N ASN A 73 5.85 -21.71 -4.75
CA ASN A 73 4.67 -21.32 -5.51
C ASN A 73 4.99 -20.15 -6.46
N GLY A 74 4.15 -19.91 -7.46
CA GLY A 74 4.34 -18.83 -8.45
C GLY A 74 4.00 -17.41 -7.95
N ASN A 75 3.66 -17.23 -6.67
CA ASN A 75 3.23 -15.94 -6.15
C ASN A 75 4.41 -15.02 -5.84
N VAL A 76 4.38 -13.80 -6.37
CA VAL A 76 5.42 -12.78 -6.12
C VAL A 76 4.88 -11.74 -5.16
N ASP A 77 5.65 -11.41 -4.12
CA ASP A 77 5.24 -10.39 -3.14
C ASP A 77 5.76 -9.00 -3.50
N PHE A 78 7.00 -8.91 -3.96
CA PHE A 78 7.56 -7.71 -4.57
C PHE A 78 8.68 -8.08 -5.54
N PHE A 79 8.98 -7.19 -6.48
CA PHE A 79 10.09 -7.36 -7.39
C PHE A 79 10.80 -6.03 -7.66
N TYR A 80 12.04 -6.13 -8.12
CA TYR A 80 12.87 -5.02 -8.52
C TYR A 80 13.24 -5.17 -9.99
N PHE A 81 12.97 -4.12 -10.74
CA PHE A 81 13.20 -4.04 -12.18
C PHE A 81 13.42 -2.58 -12.58
N ASP A 82 14.35 -2.32 -13.49
CA ASP A 82 14.62 -0.98 -14.02
C ASP A 82 14.81 0.09 -12.93
N ASN A 83 15.64 -0.22 -11.92
CA ASN A 83 15.92 0.66 -10.78
C ASN A 83 14.68 1.07 -9.97
N LYS A 84 13.58 0.30 -10.05
CA LYS A 84 12.32 0.55 -9.37
C LYS A 84 11.86 -0.69 -8.61
N TYR A 85 11.29 -0.45 -7.43
CA TYR A 85 10.65 -1.47 -6.62
C TYR A 85 9.14 -1.50 -6.88
N TYR A 86 8.60 -2.69 -7.07
CA TYR A 86 7.20 -2.93 -7.30
C TYR A 86 6.66 -3.86 -6.22
N ALA A 87 5.74 -3.34 -5.40
CA ALA A 87 5.06 -4.12 -4.37
C ALA A 87 3.76 -4.68 -4.94
N LEU A 88 3.64 -6.01 -4.99
CA LEU A 88 2.40 -6.69 -5.37
C LEU A 88 1.54 -6.99 -4.14
N ASN A 89 2.17 -7.30 -3.00
CA ASN A 89 1.49 -7.63 -1.76
C ASN A 89 1.79 -6.60 -0.64
N ILE A 90 1.14 -5.44 -0.74
CA ILE A 90 1.32 -4.33 0.23
C ILE A 90 0.91 -4.75 1.65
N ASN A 91 -0.13 -5.59 1.78
CA ASN A 91 -0.59 -6.06 3.09
C ASN A 91 0.47 -6.88 3.81
N LEU A 92 1.24 -7.70 3.09
CA LEU A 92 2.37 -8.43 3.66
C LEU A 92 3.50 -7.46 4.06
N LEU A 93 3.83 -6.48 3.21
CA LEU A 93 4.86 -5.49 3.53
C LEU A 93 4.53 -4.73 4.82
N GLU A 94 3.25 -4.37 5.02
CA GLU A 94 2.79 -3.71 6.25
C GLU A 94 2.95 -4.61 7.48
N ARG A 95 2.50 -5.86 7.40
CA ARG A 95 2.47 -6.76 8.55
C ARG A 95 3.82 -7.36 8.92
N ALA A 96 4.64 -7.70 7.93
CA ALA A 96 5.84 -8.50 8.13
C ALA A 96 7.15 -7.71 7.98
N TYR A 97 7.13 -6.58 7.28
CA TYR A 97 8.34 -5.82 6.92
C TYR A 97 8.33 -4.38 7.44
N GLY A 98 7.42 -4.04 8.35
CA GLY A 98 7.42 -2.76 9.04
C GLY A 98 6.95 -1.57 8.20
N LEU A 99 6.38 -1.80 7.01
CA LEU A 99 5.79 -0.71 6.20
C LEU A 99 4.67 0.01 6.96
N GLU A 100 4.02 -0.65 7.92
CA GLU A 100 3.06 0.01 8.81
C GLU A 100 3.68 1.17 9.59
N GLN A 101 4.85 0.98 10.20
CA GLN A 101 5.54 2.03 10.95
C GLN A 101 5.98 3.16 10.02
N VAL A 102 6.45 2.83 8.81
CA VAL A 102 6.82 3.83 7.80
C VAL A 102 5.61 4.68 7.42
N ILE A 103 4.45 4.07 7.14
CA ILE A 103 3.21 4.79 6.84
C ILE A 103 2.81 5.69 8.01
N ASN A 104 2.87 5.18 9.24
CA ASN A 104 2.49 5.95 10.42
C ASN A 104 3.41 7.17 10.61
N ASN A 105 4.72 7.02 10.41
CA ASN A 105 5.69 8.11 10.50
C ASN A 105 5.47 9.15 9.40
N LEU A 106 5.22 8.73 8.15
CA LEU A 106 4.91 9.65 7.05
C LEU A 106 3.60 10.42 7.29
N ALA A 107 2.56 9.75 7.79
CA ALA A 107 1.30 10.38 8.14
C ALA A 107 1.44 11.37 9.31
N ALA A 108 2.26 11.04 10.31
CA ALA A 108 2.58 11.94 11.41
C ALA A 108 3.32 13.20 10.91
N ASN A 109 4.21 13.06 9.92
CA ASN A 109 4.87 14.20 9.28
C ASN A 109 3.92 15.04 8.41
N ALA A 110 2.93 14.43 7.76
CA ALA A 110 1.98 15.12 6.90
C ALA A 110 1.05 16.08 7.68
N THR A 111 0.63 15.67 8.88
CA THR A 111 -0.38 16.39 9.67
C THR A 111 0.02 17.85 10.00
N PRO A 112 1.24 18.13 10.49
CA PRO A 112 1.73 19.49 10.68
C PRO A 112 1.70 20.35 9.41
N HIS A 113 2.07 19.79 8.25
CA HIS A 113 2.03 20.52 6.98
C HIS A 113 0.61 20.89 6.55
N ILE A 114 -0.35 20.00 6.80
CA ILE A 114 -1.77 20.27 6.56
C ILE A 114 -2.28 21.38 7.48
N ILE A 115 -1.92 21.36 8.76
CA ILE A 115 -2.31 22.40 9.73
C ILE A 115 -1.72 23.75 9.32
N ALA A 116 -0.47 23.76 8.85
CA ALA A 116 0.23 24.97 8.41
C ALA A 116 -0.45 25.68 7.20
N LEU A 117 -1.36 25.02 6.50
CA LEU A 117 -2.18 25.67 5.47
C LEU A 117 -3.16 26.71 6.05
N ASN A 118 -3.46 26.65 7.36
CA ASN A 118 -4.42 27.54 8.04
C ASN A 118 -5.81 27.58 7.39
N ILE A 119 -6.25 26.45 6.81
CA ILE A 119 -7.57 26.31 6.17
C ILE A 119 -8.56 25.45 6.98
N LEU A 120 -8.11 24.86 8.10
CA LEU A 120 -8.91 23.94 8.90
C LEU A 120 -9.45 24.62 10.16
N ASP A 121 -10.68 24.29 10.53
CA ASP A 121 -11.22 24.63 11.83
C ASP A 121 -10.69 23.65 12.88
N VAL A 122 -9.72 24.13 13.67
CA VAL A 122 -9.10 23.36 14.76
C VAL A 122 -9.62 23.79 16.14
N SER A 123 -10.62 24.67 16.22
CA SER A 123 -11.12 25.23 17.48
C SER A 123 -11.64 24.17 18.45
N ASN A 124 -12.19 23.07 17.92
CA ASN A 124 -12.71 21.94 18.70
C ASN A 124 -11.64 20.91 19.08
N HIS A 125 -10.37 21.15 18.75
CA HIS A 125 -9.26 20.23 19.05
C HIS A 125 -8.34 20.84 20.12
N PRO A 126 -8.24 20.23 21.32
CA PRO A 126 -7.29 20.68 22.36
C PRO A 126 -5.84 20.71 21.87
N ASN A 127 -5.51 19.81 20.95
CA ASN A 127 -4.25 19.78 20.22
C ASN A 127 -4.57 19.58 18.72
N PRO A 128 -4.26 20.57 17.85
CA PRO A 128 -4.52 20.47 16.41
C PRO A 128 -3.90 19.24 15.74
N ALA A 129 -2.77 18.73 16.25
CA ALA A 129 -2.13 17.54 15.71
C ALA A 129 -2.99 16.27 15.83
N ASP A 130 -3.98 16.27 16.72
CA ASP A 130 -4.85 15.12 16.99
C ASP A 130 -6.06 15.04 16.04
N ILE A 131 -6.16 15.94 15.04
CA ILE A 131 -7.31 16.05 14.13
C ILE A 131 -7.63 14.74 13.37
N PHE A 132 -6.65 13.85 13.18
CA PHE A 132 -6.83 12.57 12.49
C PHE A 132 -6.72 11.32 13.40
N ASN A 133 -6.61 11.48 14.72
CA ASN A 133 -6.39 10.35 15.64
C ASN A 133 -7.47 9.25 15.56
N ASP A 134 -8.73 9.64 15.34
CA ASP A 134 -9.86 8.72 15.18
C ASP A 134 -9.81 7.88 13.88
N MET A 135 -8.89 8.23 12.97
CA MET A 135 -8.66 7.55 11.70
C MET A 135 -7.43 6.63 11.72
N HIS A 136 -6.60 6.63 12.77
CA HIS A 136 -5.36 5.84 12.82
C HIS A 136 -5.56 4.33 12.64
N ARG A 137 -6.74 3.80 13.00
CA ARG A 137 -7.09 2.38 12.77
C ARG A 137 -7.46 2.06 11.32
N ASN A 138 -7.75 3.07 10.51
CA ASN A 138 -8.10 2.90 9.10
C ASN A 138 -6.84 2.92 8.24
N ARG A 139 -6.34 1.73 7.86
CA ARG A 139 -5.12 1.58 7.06
C ARG A 139 -5.18 2.31 5.72
N ASN A 140 -6.33 2.26 5.03
CA ASN A 140 -6.50 2.94 3.75
C ASN A 140 -6.41 4.46 3.91
N PHE A 141 -7.00 5.01 4.97
CA PHE A 141 -6.85 6.42 5.30
C PHE A 141 -5.41 6.78 5.64
N MET A 142 -4.74 6.00 6.48
CA MET A 142 -3.35 6.26 6.88
C MET A 142 -2.39 6.24 5.69
N ARG A 143 -2.57 5.34 4.72
CA ARG A 143 -1.82 5.36 3.45
C ARG A 143 -2.04 6.66 2.69
N ARG A 144 -3.31 7.08 2.56
CA ARG A 144 -3.66 8.33 1.87
C ARG A 144 -3.12 9.56 2.60
N LEU A 145 -3.09 9.55 3.92
CA LEU A 145 -2.49 10.63 4.71
C LEU A 145 -0.96 10.62 4.57
N ALA A 146 -0.32 9.45 4.49
CA ALA A 146 1.11 9.36 4.24
C ALA A 146 1.49 9.89 2.85
N THR A 147 0.67 9.69 1.82
CA THR A 147 0.95 10.19 0.48
C THR A 147 0.85 11.70 0.37
N THR A 148 0.05 12.37 1.22
CA THR A 148 -0.02 13.83 1.18
C THR A 148 1.29 14.48 1.60
N ALA A 149 2.11 13.84 2.44
CA ALA A 149 3.42 14.38 2.88
C ALA A 149 4.31 14.84 1.71
N ASN A 150 4.23 14.15 0.58
CA ASN A 150 5.00 14.44 -0.63
C ASN A 150 4.15 15.10 -1.74
N SER A 151 2.92 15.51 -1.45
CA SER A 151 2.03 16.12 -2.43
C SER A 151 2.54 17.51 -2.82
N PRO A 152 2.74 17.79 -4.13
CA PRO A 152 3.10 19.13 -4.60
C PRO A 152 2.09 20.21 -4.16
N LEU A 153 0.83 19.81 -3.93
CA LEU A 153 -0.22 20.72 -3.48
C LEU A 153 0.05 21.30 -2.08
N LEU A 154 0.68 20.50 -1.20
CA LEU A 154 1.11 20.96 0.13
C LEU A 154 2.43 21.73 0.07
N GLN A 155 3.35 21.35 -0.82
CA GLN A 155 4.68 21.98 -0.92
C GLN A 155 4.63 23.36 -1.59
N ASN A 156 3.78 23.53 -2.60
CA ASN A 156 3.74 24.76 -3.41
C ASN A 156 2.80 25.83 -2.85
N GLY A 157 2.16 25.59 -1.69
CA GLY A 157 1.24 26.55 -1.04
C GLY A 157 0.04 26.96 -1.90
N THR A 158 -0.28 26.18 -2.94
CA THR A 158 -1.29 26.57 -3.95
C THR A 158 -2.72 26.29 -3.47
N ILE A 159 -2.87 25.50 -2.40
CA ILE A 159 -4.16 25.23 -1.77
C ILE A 159 -4.57 26.42 -0.90
N ASN A 160 -5.73 26.96 -1.20
CA ASN A 160 -6.44 27.93 -0.37
C ASN A 160 -7.95 27.68 -0.45
N ILE A 161 -8.71 28.35 0.42
CA ILE A 161 -10.17 28.18 0.50
C ILE A 161 -10.89 28.52 -0.81
N ALA A 162 -10.46 29.58 -1.51
CA ALA A 162 -11.09 29.99 -2.77
C ALA A 162 -10.97 28.90 -3.85
N ASN A 163 -9.78 28.34 -4.03
CA ASN A 163 -9.54 27.24 -4.98
C ASN A 163 -10.34 25.99 -4.61
N ILE A 164 -10.44 25.68 -3.30
CA ILE A 164 -11.27 24.57 -2.82
C ILE A 164 -12.75 24.83 -3.11
N GLN A 165 -13.26 26.05 -2.87
CA GLN A 165 -14.64 26.42 -3.16
C GLN A 165 -14.97 26.24 -4.64
N THR A 166 -14.11 26.70 -5.55
CA THR A 166 -14.30 26.48 -7.00
C THR A 166 -14.29 25.00 -7.35
N LEU A 167 -13.40 24.21 -6.74
CA LEU A 167 -13.32 22.78 -7.00
C LEU A 167 -14.60 22.07 -6.55
N ILE A 168 -15.07 22.28 -5.31
CA ILE A 168 -16.21 21.53 -4.78
C ILE A 168 -17.53 21.80 -5.52
N GLN A 169 -17.65 22.94 -6.21
CA GLN A 169 -18.80 23.22 -7.09
C GLN A 169 -18.83 22.29 -8.31
N ASN A 170 -17.66 21.93 -8.85
CA ASN A 170 -17.54 21.01 -9.98
C ASN A 170 -17.63 19.53 -9.55
N PHE A 171 -17.46 19.23 -8.26
CA PHE A 171 -17.47 17.87 -7.71
C PHE A 171 -18.53 17.73 -6.61
N PRO A 172 -19.79 17.39 -6.94
CA PRO A 172 -20.89 17.33 -5.97
C PRO A 172 -20.62 16.43 -4.76
N ILE A 173 -19.87 15.34 -4.95
CA ILE A 173 -19.51 14.44 -3.85
C ILE A 173 -18.49 15.07 -2.89
N LEU A 174 -17.59 15.94 -3.36
CA LEU A 174 -16.72 16.72 -2.49
C LEU A 174 -17.52 17.82 -1.79
N GLY A 175 -18.37 18.55 -2.51
CA GLY A 175 -19.21 19.61 -1.93
C GLY A 175 -20.15 19.12 -0.82
N ARG A 176 -20.62 17.87 -0.88
CA ARG A 176 -21.42 17.26 0.20
C ARG A 176 -20.61 16.92 1.45
N ASN A 177 -19.29 16.78 1.35
CA ASN A 177 -18.44 16.27 2.44
C ASN A 177 -17.32 17.23 2.85
N ILE A 178 -17.15 18.36 2.19
CA ILE A 178 -16.20 19.42 2.56
C ILE A 178 -17.05 20.64 2.91
N ILE A 179 -17.18 20.89 4.21
CA ILE A 179 -18.00 21.99 4.74
C ILE A 179 -17.08 23.12 5.14
N ILE A 180 -17.38 24.33 4.66
CA ILE A 180 -16.68 25.56 5.05
C ILE A 180 -17.61 26.31 6.00
N ASN A 181 -17.12 26.60 7.19
CA ASN A 181 -17.87 27.28 8.24
C ASN A 181 -17.99 28.79 7.96
N GLN A 182 -18.70 29.49 8.85
CA GLN A 182 -18.89 30.95 8.73
C GLN A 182 -17.59 31.75 8.85
N ALA A 183 -16.56 31.18 9.50
CA ALA A 183 -15.22 31.78 9.60
C ALA A 183 -14.36 31.52 8.35
N GLY A 184 -14.88 30.84 7.33
CA GLY A 184 -14.15 30.52 6.10
C GLY A 184 -13.16 29.35 6.26
N LEU A 185 -13.31 28.51 7.29
CA LEU A 185 -12.46 27.36 7.57
C LEU A 185 -13.18 26.04 7.29
N ILE A 186 -12.42 25.00 6.94
CA ILE A 186 -12.95 23.67 6.66
C ILE A 186 -13.18 22.90 7.96
N GLU A 187 -14.40 22.40 8.15
CA GLU A 187 -14.77 21.56 9.28
C GLU A 187 -14.48 20.08 9.01
N LEU A 188 -13.76 19.42 9.94
CA LEU A 188 -13.44 18.00 9.89
C LEU A 188 -14.08 17.20 11.03
N SER A 189 -15.37 17.45 11.29
CA SER A 189 -16.13 16.89 12.42
C SER A 189 -16.40 15.38 12.31
N SER A 190 -16.36 14.81 11.11
CA SER A 190 -16.67 13.40 10.85
C SER A 190 -15.55 12.68 10.09
N LYS A 191 -15.46 11.35 10.27
CA LYS A 191 -14.54 10.48 9.53
C LYS A 191 -14.69 10.61 8.01
N LYS A 192 -15.92 10.85 7.54
CA LYS A 192 -16.23 11.02 6.12
C LYS A 192 -15.67 12.34 5.58
N GLN A 193 -15.84 13.44 6.31
CA GLN A 193 -15.22 14.73 5.97
C GLN A 193 -13.70 14.61 5.91
N LYS A 194 -13.07 14.02 6.93
CA LYS A 194 -11.62 13.74 6.97
C LYS A 194 -11.17 12.96 5.74
N LEU A 195 -11.88 11.88 5.39
CA LEU A 195 -11.57 11.07 4.22
C LEU A 195 -11.61 11.89 2.93
N TYR A 196 -12.70 12.61 2.66
CA TYR A 196 -12.82 13.38 1.42
C TYR A 196 -11.86 14.56 1.34
N PHE A 197 -11.54 15.18 2.48
CA PHE A 197 -10.50 16.19 2.55
C PHE A 197 -9.13 15.64 2.15
N ILE A 198 -8.72 14.48 2.69
CA ILE A 198 -7.45 13.84 2.29
C ILE A 198 -7.47 13.40 0.82
N ARG A 199 -8.62 12.96 0.28
CA ARG A 199 -8.74 12.66 -1.16
C ARG A 199 -8.53 13.91 -2.02
N LEU A 200 -9.03 15.06 -1.58
CA LEU A 200 -8.76 16.34 -2.24
C LEU A 200 -7.26 16.65 -2.24
N LEU A 201 -6.58 16.52 -1.10
CA LEU A 201 -5.14 16.78 -0.97
C LEU A 201 -4.25 15.83 -1.80
N ASN A 202 -4.75 14.63 -2.11
CA ASN A 202 -4.10 13.65 -2.99
C ASN A 202 -4.42 13.85 -4.48
N ASN A 203 -5.05 14.97 -4.86
CA ASN A 203 -5.41 15.29 -6.24
C ASN A 203 -6.32 14.23 -6.90
N GLU A 204 -7.20 13.60 -6.13
CA GLU A 204 -8.10 12.56 -6.66
C GLU A 204 -9.27 13.13 -7.47
N ALA A 205 -9.55 14.43 -7.35
CA ALA A 205 -10.51 15.13 -8.19
C ALA A 205 -9.79 15.58 -9.46
N SER A 206 -10.22 15.07 -10.60
CA SER A 206 -9.57 15.30 -11.89
C SER A 206 -10.60 15.54 -12.98
N PHE A 207 -10.17 16.21 -14.04
CA PHE A 207 -10.98 16.40 -15.23
C PHE A 207 -10.50 15.46 -16.33
N THR A 208 -11.42 14.88 -17.09
CA THR A 208 -11.07 14.07 -18.25
C THR A 208 -10.40 14.94 -19.32
N ALA A 209 -9.39 14.39 -19.99
CA ALA A 209 -8.62 15.16 -20.97
C ALA A 209 -9.41 15.57 -22.22
N LEU A 210 -10.44 14.79 -22.60
CA LEU A 210 -11.17 14.98 -23.85
C LEU A 210 -12.33 15.95 -23.75
N ASN A 211 -13.14 15.86 -22.68
CA ASN A 211 -14.38 16.63 -22.53
C ASN A 211 -14.43 17.45 -21.24
N LEU A 212 -13.35 17.49 -20.45
CA LEU A 212 -13.27 18.24 -19.20
C LEU A 212 -14.38 17.87 -18.20
N GLU A 213 -14.86 16.64 -18.25
CA GLU A 213 -15.85 16.15 -17.31
C GLU A 213 -15.18 15.87 -15.95
N PRO A 214 -15.79 16.30 -14.84
CA PRO A 214 -15.26 16.05 -13.52
C PRO A 214 -15.43 14.56 -13.18
N PHE A 215 -14.32 13.91 -12.85
CA PHE A 215 -14.33 12.55 -12.29
C PHE A 215 -13.50 12.48 -11.01
N LEU A 216 -14.01 11.73 -10.04
CA LEU A 216 -13.27 11.43 -8.82
C LEU A 216 -12.63 10.06 -8.99
N ALA A 217 -11.32 9.96 -8.81
CA ALA A 217 -10.60 8.70 -8.90
C ALA A 217 -11.28 7.65 -8.00
N VAL A 218 -11.71 6.54 -8.61
CA VAL A 218 -12.27 5.42 -7.86
C VAL A 218 -11.14 4.88 -6.99
N GLY A 219 -11.36 4.83 -5.68
CA GLY A 219 -10.41 4.14 -4.81
C GLY A 219 -10.30 2.69 -5.30
N LYS A 220 -9.08 2.19 -5.50
CA LYS A 220 -8.82 0.80 -5.96
C LYS A 220 -9.42 -0.31 -5.06
N ASP A 221 -10.18 0.06 -4.04
CA ASP A 221 -10.76 -0.82 -3.03
C ASP A 221 -12.29 -0.94 -3.16
N SER A 222 -12.93 -0.37 -4.19
CA SER A 222 -14.37 -0.59 -4.46
C SER A 222 -14.67 -1.96 -5.06
N ALA A 223 -13.65 -2.77 -5.34
CA ALA A 223 -13.79 -4.19 -5.67
C ALA A 223 -13.48 -5.03 -4.42
N ALA A 224 -14.49 -5.15 -3.56
CA ALA A 224 -14.57 -6.19 -2.54
C ALA A 224 -15.84 -7.00 -2.83
#